data_AF-K9WZH9-F1
#
_entry.id   AF-K9WZH9-F1
#
_cell.length_a   1.000
_cell.length_b   1.000
_cell.length_c   1.000
_cell.angle_alpha   90.00
_cell.angle_beta   90.00
_cell.angle_gamma   90.00
#
_symmetry.space_group_name_H-M   'P 1'
#
loop_
_entity.id
_entity.type
_entity.pdbx_description
1 polymer ?
#
loop_
_entity_poly.entity_id
_entity_poly.type
_entity_poly.pdbx_seq_one_letter_code
_entity_poly.pdbx_strand_id
1 'polypeptide(L)'
;MEPLTAGAIAFTIWLGGKILDWSTDKAFDTASERVMQLLKQKSPDTAKALTAAAEREDIGEAVLVEEVKKAAATDPDIQAAVEALGQTVNQNPELEKQLTTVIENWKGINIKGGINTFNNSPITFN
;
A
#
# COMPACT_ATOMS: atom_id res chain seq x y z
N MET A 1 4.51 -12.48 2.86
CA MET A 1 3.49 -12.31 1.79
C MET A 1 4.12 -12.47 0.40
N GLU A 2 3.37 -12.73 -0.68
CA GLU A 2 3.95 -12.66 -2.04
C GLU A 2 4.52 -11.25 -2.32
N PRO A 3 5.74 -11.10 -2.86
CA PRO A 3 6.36 -9.80 -3.07
C PRO A 3 5.53 -8.85 -3.93
N LEU A 4 4.94 -9.33 -5.02
CA LEU A 4 4.10 -8.51 -5.89
C LEU A 4 2.87 -7.97 -5.14
N THR A 5 2.24 -8.81 -4.33
CA THR A 5 1.06 -8.42 -3.54
C THR A 5 1.45 -7.44 -2.42
N ALA A 6 2.54 -7.70 -1.71
CA ALA A 6 3.05 -6.79 -0.68
C ALA A 6 3.40 -5.42 -1.27
N GLY A 7 4.09 -5.41 -2.41
CA GLY A 7 4.47 -4.20 -3.11
C GLY A 7 3.27 -3.44 -3.66
N ALA A 8 2.27 -4.10 -4.22
CA ALA A 8 1.07 -3.44 -4.73
C ALA A 8 0.29 -2.75 -3.60
N ILE A 9 0.11 -3.44 -2.47
CA ILE A 9 -0.55 -2.90 -1.29
C ILE A 9 0.24 -1.73 -0.72
N ALA A 10 1.55 -1.88 -0.56
CA ALA A 10 2.43 -0.82 -0.09
C ALA A 10 2.41 0.39 -1.06
N PHE A 11 2.45 0.17 -2.36
CA PHE A 11 2.36 1.28 -3.30
C PHE A 11 1.01 2.01 -3.18
N THR A 12 -0.10 1.28 -3.04
CA THR A 12 -1.44 1.88 -2.85
C THR A 12 -1.55 2.71 -1.58
N ILE A 13 -1.06 2.21 -0.44
CA ILE A 13 -1.09 2.96 0.82
C ILE A 13 -0.18 4.20 0.69
N TRP A 14 0.95 4.10 -0.03
CA TRP A 14 1.84 5.23 -0.33
C TRP A 14 1.15 6.33 -1.12
N LEU A 15 0.41 5.95 -2.16
CA LEU A 15 -0.39 6.89 -2.94
C LEU A 15 -1.46 7.60 -2.12
N GLY A 16 -2.10 6.88 -1.19
CA GLY A 16 -3.11 7.45 -0.30
C GLY A 16 -2.56 8.32 0.83
N GLY A 17 -1.24 8.49 0.96
CA GLY A 17 -0.62 9.32 1.99
C GLY A 17 -0.87 8.87 3.43
N LYS A 18 -1.41 7.66 3.65
CA LYS A 18 -1.88 7.17 4.97
C LYS A 18 -0.78 6.79 5.97
N ILE A 19 0.47 7.19 5.71
CA ILE A 19 1.59 6.37 6.11
C ILE A 19 2.83 7.25 6.29
N LEU A 20 2.80 8.00 7.38
CA LEU A 20 3.86 8.93 7.78
C LEU A 20 5.11 8.22 8.33
N ASP A 21 5.02 6.98 8.83
CA ASP A 21 6.14 6.32 9.52
C ASP A 21 7.13 5.62 8.57
N TRP A 22 6.64 4.84 7.61
CA TRP A 22 7.47 4.10 6.65
C TRP A 22 8.13 4.94 5.53
N SER A 23 7.65 6.16 5.26
CA SER A 23 8.15 7.07 4.21
C SER A 23 9.41 7.78 4.66
N THR A 24 9.81 7.56 5.92
CA THR A 24 11.13 7.91 6.40
C THR A 24 12.22 6.96 5.88
N ASP A 25 11.85 5.78 5.38
CA ASP A 25 12.77 4.86 4.71
C ASP A 25 13.01 5.30 3.26
N LYS A 26 14.20 5.86 3.01
CA LYS A 26 14.60 6.33 1.68
C LYS A 26 14.56 5.23 0.62
N ALA A 27 14.81 3.97 0.99
CA ALA A 27 14.78 2.87 0.02
C ALA A 27 13.33 2.59 -0.41
N PHE A 28 12.39 2.68 0.53
CA PHE A 28 10.96 2.54 0.26
C PHE A 28 10.44 3.69 -0.62
N ASP A 29 10.79 4.94 -0.28
CA ASP A 29 10.38 6.11 -1.06
C ASP A 29 10.95 6.06 -2.48
N THR A 30 12.25 5.75 -2.63
CA THR A 30 12.89 5.63 -3.96
C THR A 30 12.24 4.52 -4.80
N ALA A 31 11.92 3.38 -4.19
CA ALA A 31 11.26 2.28 -4.89
C ALA A 31 9.83 2.66 -5.30
N SER A 32 9.08 3.34 -4.43
CA SER A 32 7.72 3.81 -4.72
C SER A 32 7.71 4.86 -5.83
N GLU A 33 8.62 5.84 -5.78
CA GLU A 33 8.80 6.81 -6.86
C GLU A 33 9.15 6.13 -8.18
N ARG A 34 9.98 5.08 -8.14
CA ARG A 34 10.35 4.33 -9.35
C ARG A 34 9.15 3.64 -9.98
N VAL A 35 8.27 3.03 -9.18
CA VAL A 35 7.00 2.43 -9.65
C VAL A 35 6.13 3.52 -10.30
N MET A 36 5.97 4.67 -9.64
CA MET A 36 5.19 5.79 -10.18
C MET A 36 5.78 6.36 -11.49
N GLN A 37 7.10 6.48 -11.60
CA GLN A 37 7.75 6.93 -12.83
C GLN A 37 7.54 5.94 -13.98
N LEU A 38 7.67 4.64 -13.72
CA LEU A 38 7.42 3.60 -14.72
C LEU A 38 5.96 3.60 -15.16
N LEU A 39 5.02 3.73 -14.24
CA LEU A 39 3.60 3.92 -14.54
C LEU A 39 3.40 5.15 -15.42
N LYS A 40 3.96 6.31 -15.08
CA LYS A 40 3.84 7.53 -15.92
C LYS A 40 4.44 7.36 -17.31
N GLN A 41 5.51 6.59 -17.45
CA GLN A 41 6.22 6.39 -18.71
C GLN A 41 5.56 5.34 -19.62
N LYS A 42 5.09 4.23 -19.04
CA LYS A 42 4.59 3.06 -19.77
C LYS A 42 3.07 2.95 -19.76
N SER A 43 2.42 3.47 -18.73
CA SER A 43 0.97 3.38 -18.50
C SER A 43 0.42 4.70 -17.93
N PRO A 44 0.55 5.83 -18.65
CA PRO A 44 0.18 7.16 -18.16
C PRO A 44 -1.29 7.25 -17.75
N ASP A 45 -2.17 6.51 -18.40
CA ASP A 45 -3.59 6.41 -18.04
C ASP A 45 -3.78 5.72 -16.69
N THR A 46 -3.06 4.62 -16.43
CA THR A 46 -3.08 3.93 -15.14
C THR A 46 -2.48 4.81 -14.05
N ALA A 47 -1.39 5.54 -14.32
CA ALA A 47 -0.81 6.49 -13.36
C ALA A 47 -1.82 7.56 -12.95
N LYS A 48 -2.54 8.16 -13.93
CA LYS A 48 -3.59 9.15 -13.65
C LYS A 48 -4.76 8.55 -12.90
N ALA A 49 -5.21 7.35 -13.28
CA ALA A 49 -6.29 6.65 -12.60
C ALA A 49 -5.92 6.36 -11.14
N LEU A 50 -4.70 5.87 -10.89
CA LEU A 50 -4.17 5.62 -9.55
C LEU A 50 -4.09 6.88 -8.69
N THR A 51 -3.56 7.99 -9.22
CA THR A 51 -3.51 9.25 -8.48
C THR A 51 -4.91 9.78 -8.19
N ALA A 52 -5.78 9.83 -9.21
CA ALA A 52 -7.15 10.31 -9.03
C ALA A 52 -7.96 9.43 -8.07
N ALA A 53 -7.69 8.12 -8.06
CA ALA A 53 -8.35 7.19 -7.15
C ALA A 53 -7.76 7.21 -5.74
N ALA A 54 -6.47 7.53 -5.58
CA ALA A 54 -5.89 7.77 -4.26
C ALA A 54 -6.43 9.05 -3.60
N GLU A 55 -6.78 10.07 -4.38
CA GLU A 55 -7.45 11.29 -3.89
C GLU A 55 -8.94 11.07 -3.55
N ARG A 56 -9.52 9.96 -3.99
CA ARG A 56 -10.93 9.64 -3.81
C ARG A 56 -11.10 8.58 -2.73
N GLU A 57 -11.55 9.02 -1.55
CA GLU A 57 -11.85 8.13 -0.42
C GLU A 57 -12.97 7.11 -0.74
N ASP A 58 -13.75 7.33 -1.80
CA ASP A 58 -14.78 6.38 -2.28
C ASP A 58 -14.22 5.19 -3.07
N ILE A 59 -13.01 5.31 -3.61
CA ILE A 59 -12.39 4.22 -4.37
C ILE A 59 -11.62 3.35 -3.39
N GLY A 60 -12.23 2.19 -3.06
CA GLY A 60 -11.67 1.25 -2.10
C GLY A 60 -10.24 0.81 -2.44
N GLU A 61 -9.39 0.73 -1.43
CA GLU A 61 -7.96 0.42 -1.59
C GLU A 61 -7.71 -0.92 -2.32
N ALA A 62 -8.64 -1.88 -2.21
CA ALA A 62 -8.58 -3.13 -2.96
C ALA A 62 -8.62 -2.93 -4.49
N VAL A 63 -9.37 -1.94 -4.99
CA VAL A 63 -9.45 -1.61 -6.42
C VAL A 63 -8.12 -1.04 -6.89
N LEU A 64 -7.52 -0.15 -6.10
CA LEU A 64 -6.21 0.43 -6.39
C LEU A 64 -5.13 -0.66 -6.46
N VAL A 65 -5.14 -1.62 -5.52
CA VAL A 65 -4.20 -2.75 -5.53
C VAL A 65 -4.36 -3.61 -6.79
N GLU A 66 -5.60 -3.89 -7.20
CA GLU A 66 -5.87 -4.62 -8.44
C GLU A 66 -5.35 -3.87 -9.68
N GLU A 67 -5.53 -2.55 -9.75
CA GLU A 67 -5.05 -1.74 -10.87
C GLU A 67 -3.51 -1.75 -10.96
N VAL A 68 -2.82 -1.69 -9.83
CA VAL A 68 -1.34 -1.84 -9.77
C VAL A 68 -0.93 -3.22 -10.26
N LYS A 69 -1.62 -4.29 -9.82
CA LYS A 69 -1.33 -5.65 -10.26
C LYS A 69 -1.60 -5.86 -11.75
N LYS A 70 -2.64 -5.24 -12.32
CA LYS A 70 -2.91 -5.27 -13.76
C LYS A 70 -1.82 -4.56 -14.56
N ALA A 71 -1.37 -3.40 -14.08
CA ALA A 71 -0.26 -2.68 -14.70
C ALA A 71 1.02 -3.52 -14.68
N ALA A 72 1.32 -4.14 -13.53
CA ALA A 72 2.43 -5.09 -13.39
C ALA A 72 2.29 -6.30 -14.32
N ALA A 73 1.09 -6.88 -14.46
CA ALA A 73 0.87 -8.00 -15.37
C ALA A 73 1.04 -7.62 -16.85
N THR A 74 0.91 -6.34 -17.19
CA THR A 74 0.99 -5.84 -18.57
C THR A 74 2.40 -5.37 -18.94
N ASP A 75 3.19 -4.88 -17.99
CA ASP A 75 4.57 -4.43 -18.21
C ASP A 75 5.52 -5.08 -17.17
N PRO A 76 6.52 -5.86 -17.63
CA PRO A 76 7.44 -6.57 -16.75
C PRO A 76 8.37 -5.63 -15.95
N ASP A 77 8.65 -4.41 -16.42
CA ASP A 77 9.42 -3.42 -15.65
C ASP A 77 8.60 -2.93 -14.46
N ILE A 78 7.29 -2.71 -14.65
CA ILE A 78 6.37 -2.36 -13.57
C ILE A 78 6.28 -3.52 -12.57
N GLN A 79 6.17 -4.76 -13.05
CA GLN A 79 6.18 -5.94 -12.18
C GLN A 79 7.42 -5.99 -11.31
N ALA A 80 8.61 -5.88 -11.92
CA ALA A 80 9.87 -5.95 -11.19
C ALA A 80 9.99 -4.82 -10.15
N ALA A 81 9.54 -3.60 -10.47
CA ALA A 81 9.58 -2.49 -9.53
C ALA A 81 8.61 -2.67 -8.36
N VAL A 82 7.40 -3.17 -8.60
CA VAL A 82 6.42 -3.47 -7.54
C VAL A 82 6.91 -4.64 -6.68
N GLU A 83 7.47 -5.69 -7.28
CA GLU A 83 8.07 -6.80 -6.53
C GLU A 83 9.26 -6.34 -5.67
N ALA A 84 10.11 -5.45 -6.20
CA ALA A 84 11.22 -4.88 -5.43
C ALA A 84 10.70 -4.09 -4.22
N LEU A 85 9.64 -3.30 -4.39
CA LEU A 85 8.98 -2.62 -3.27
C LEU A 85 8.48 -3.61 -2.22
N GLY A 86 7.83 -4.70 -2.65
CA GLY A 86 7.37 -5.75 -1.74
C GLY A 86 8.50 -6.53 -1.08
N GLN A 87 9.64 -6.68 -1.74
CA GLN A 87 10.85 -7.25 -1.13
C GLN A 87 11.40 -6.34 -0.04
N THR A 88 11.45 -5.02 -0.24
CA THR A 88 11.84 -4.06 0.80
C THR A 88 10.95 -4.20 2.02
N VAL A 89 9.63 -4.35 1.81
CA VAL A 89 8.68 -4.58 2.92
C VAL A 89 8.94 -5.91 3.61
N ASN A 90 9.05 -7.02 2.85
CA ASN A 90 9.28 -8.35 3.43
C ASN A 90 10.65 -8.46 4.13
N GLN A 91 11.65 -7.70 3.72
CA GLN A 91 12.98 -7.67 4.34
C GLN A 91 13.02 -6.83 5.62
N ASN A 92 12.02 -5.96 5.83
CA ASN A 92 11.88 -5.15 7.02
C ASN A 92 10.67 -5.65 7.85
N PRO A 93 10.90 -6.46 8.91
CA PRO A 93 9.81 -7.08 9.67
C PRO A 93 8.87 -6.07 10.33
N GLU A 94 9.33 -4.85 10.62
CA GLU A 94 8.46 -3.77 11.11
C GLU A 94 7.48 -3.32 10.02
N LEU A 95 7.98 -3.12 8.78
CA LEU A 95 7.14 -2.75 7.64
C LEU A 95 6.18 -3.88 7.28
N GLU A 96 6.60 -5.14 7.30
CA GLU A 96 5.71 -6.28 7.04
C GLU A 96 4.58 -6.37 8.08
N LYS A 97 4.89 -6.12 9.36
CA LYS A 97 3.89 -6.09 10.43
C LYS A 97 2.91 -4.92 10.28
N GLN A 98 3.41 -3.73 9.96
CA GLN A 98 2.57 -2.56 9.69
C GLN A 98 1.66 -2.80 8.48
N LEU A 99 2.21 -3.33 7.38
CA LEU A 99 1.46 -3.67 6.18
C LEU A 99 0.34 -4.68 6.49
N THR A 100 0.65 -5.72 7.28
CA THR A 100 -0.32 -6.72 7.71
C THR A 100 -1.45 -6.08 8.53
N THR A 101 -1.12 -5.16 9.44
CA THR A 101 -2.11 -4.42 10.24
C THR A 101 -3.03 -3.58 9.34
N VAL A 102 -2.47 -2.90 8.33
CA VAL A 102 -3.28 -2.13 7.37
C VAL A 102 -4.22 -3.05 6.57
N ILE A 103 -3.73 -4.20 6.13
CA ILE A 103 -4.54 -5.19 5.41
C ILE A 103 -5.66 -5.75 6.29
N GLU A 104 -5.38 -6.02 7.57
CA GLU A 104 -6.39 -6.44 8.54
C GLU A 104 -7.44 -5.35 8.76
N ASN A 105 -7.03 -4.08 8.85
CA ASN A 105 -7.95 -2.95 8.92
C ASN A 105 -8.83 -2.85 7.66
N TRP A 106 -8.25 -3.02 6.46
CA TRP A 106 -9.02 -3.04 5.20
C TRP A 106 -10.03 -4.18 5.15
N LYS A 107 -9.64 -5.38 5.61
CA LYS A 107 -10.55 -6.53 5.75
C LYS A 107 -11.61 -6.30 6.83
N GLY A 108 -11.23 -5.59 7.90
CA GLY A 108 -12.05 -5.29 9.07
C GLY A 108 -13.06 -4.16 8.88
N ILE A 109 -12.86 -3.25 7.92
CA ILE A 109 -13.87 -2.24 7.53
C ILE A 109 -15.14 -2.92 6.97
N ASN A 110 -15.08 -4.21 6.61
CA ASN A 110 -16.25 -5.01 6.26
C ASN A 110 -16.78 -5.92 7.39
N ILE A 111 -16.36 -5.73 8.65
CA ILE A 111 -16.91 -6.44 9.81
C ILE A 111 -17.34 -5.46 10.91
N LYS A 112 -18.60 -5.03 10.79
CA LYS A 112 -19.55 -4.84 11.90
C LYS A 112 -18.96 -4.31 13.22
N GLY A 113 -19.01 -2.99 13.43
CA GLY A 113 -19.27 -2.37 14.75
C GLY A 113 -18.60 -2.97 16.00
N GLY A 114 -17.28 -3.14 16.02
CA GLY A 114 -16.56 -3.68 17.19
C GLY A 114 -15.21 -3.02 17.44
N ILE A 115 -15.21 -2.05 18.36
CA ILE A 115 -14.11 -1.56 19.24
C ILE A 115 -12.70 -1.50 18.63
N ASN A 116 -12.24 -0.26 18.37
CA ASN A 116 -10.82 0.07 18.20
C ASN A 116 -10.00 -0.49 19.36
N THR A 117 -9.19 -1.52 19.12
CA THR A 117 -8.20 -1.97 20.10
C THR A 117 -6.95 -1.10 19.96
N PHE A 118 -7.03 0.14 20.44
CA PHE A 118 -5.84 0.89 20.84
C PHE A 118 -5.37 0.32 22.18
N ASN A 119 -4.50 -0.67 22.15
CA ASN A 119 -3.81 -1.11 23.37
C ASN A 119 -2.83 0.00 23.81
N ASN A 120 -3.17 0.74 24.88
CA ASN A 120 -2.54 0.55 26.19
C ASN A 120 -2.80 1.76 27.12
N SER A 121 -3.92 1.74 27.84
CA SER A 121 -4.06 2.34 29.18
C SER A 121 -5.34 1.77 29.83
N PRO A 122 -5.28 1.13 31.01
CA PRO A 122 -6.49 0.77 31.72
C PRO A 122 -7.17 2.05 32.22
N ILE A 123 -8.32 2.40 31.63
CA ILE A 123 -9.18 3.46 32.16
C ILE A 123 -9.87 2.88 33.40
N THR A 124 -9.33 3.18 34.58
CA THR A 124 -9.95 2.85 35.87
C THR A 124 -11.04 3.89 36.16
N PHE A 125 -12.30 3.46 36.25
CA PHE A 125 -13.38 4.31 36.77
C PHE A 125 -13.39 4.21 38.29
N ASN A 126 -13.24 5.35 38.97
CA ASN A 126 -13.37 5.51 40.42
C ASN A 126 -14.71 6.16 40.73
#